data_AF-A0A1Q9MXN7-F1
#
_entry.id   AF-A0A1Q9MXN7-F1
#
_cell.length_a   1.000
_cell.length_b   1.000
_cell.length_c   1.000
_cell.angle_alpha   90.00
_cell.angle_beta   90.00
_cell.angle_gamma   90.00
#
_symmetry.space_group_name_H-M   'P 1'
#
loop_
_entity.id
_entity.type
_entity.pdbx_description
1 polymer ?
#
loop_
_entity_poly.entity_id
_entity_poly.type
_entity_poly.pdbx_seq_one_letter_code
_entity_poly.pdbx_strand_id
1 'polypeptide(L)'
;MTKAISPEEAEAKNLEEKARQHLRDREYEAALTLFAKIMDIYTRMGWQGQVGILKKEVERIETMQKFLAEKSTSIIQKSDQEKANELERNANNLLKKALDARSQQDHQGSLDLFKQALQIFEGLNFEYQAQKIRWEIQKLEQQLKGGGAIPIQESIQNDPALRIEQSRVLQDQKRKIQESIRERERLIESKPREQVIPKKEATAPTPEKIPPTSTPEPPTYVSDERRAKIERLRELEEKRRREKEIETKAFDLMDHAKKQADLGNFTEARTFYLESIKILEQCNWTNQIDVVKREIAQLHFREEQSRKKEEQEKLRKTAQERDFQAKLLDLQRKTEMEEKERAELRRKLDEKRKAAQDEHYRQREEDIRKEKENLAKIDDEKRKAKSPEYVKKVQLAEMTLSKAQKFAGAGKINLALDRYKYLLEIYKELEYPPEKVNEIKERINKLKPS
;
A
#
# COMPACT_ATOMS: atom_id res chain seq x y z
N MET A 1 22.85 43.13 -67.88
CA MET A 1 24.11 43.06 -67.13
C MET A 1 23.92 42.11 -65.96
N THR A 2 24.38 40.87 -66.08
CA THR A 2 24.42 39.89 -64.99
C THR A 2 25.56 40.29 -64.05
N LYS A 3 25.24 40.73 -62.83
CA LYS A 3 26.25 40.93 -61.79
C LYS A 3 26.91 39.56 -61.52
N ALA A 4 28.22 39.47 -61.68
CA ALA A 4 28.98 38.28 -61.29
C ALA A 4 28.80 38.07 -59.78
N ILE A 5 28.28 36.90 -59.41
CA ILE A 5 28.05 36.49 -58.03
C ILE A 5 29.42 36.18 -57.41
N SER A 6 29.67 36.68 -56.20
CA SER A 6 30.88 36.37 -55.44
C SER A 6 30.97 34.85 -55.18
N PRO A 7 32.14 34.20 -55.26
CA PRO A 7 32.29 32.79 -54.91
C PRO A 7 31.78 32.47 -53.49
N GLU A 8 31.93 33.40 -52.54
CA GLU A 8 31.41 33.26 -51.18
C GLU A 8 29.87 33.31 -51.12
N GLU A 9 29.24 34.12 -51.99
CA GLU A 9 27.79 34.18 -52.12
C GLU A 9 27.23 32.89 -52.75
N ALA A 10 27.95 32.31 -53.72
CA ALA A 10 27.58 31.02 -54.31
C ALA A 10 27.67 29.87 -53.30
N GLU A 11 28.70 29.87 -52.45
CA GLU A 11 28.86 28.90 -51.36
C GLU A 11 27.72 29.02 -50.33
N ALA A 12 27.40 30.24 -49.88
CA ALA A 12 26.32 30.49 -48.94
C ALA A 12 24.95 30.00 -49.47
N LYS A 13 24.65 30.23 -50.75
CA LYS A 13 23.39 29.75 -51.38
C LYS A 13 23.31 28.23 -51.44
N ASN A 14 24.41 27.55 -51.75
CA ASN A 14 24.46 26.09 -51.77
C ASN A 14 24.23 25.51 -50.36
N LEU A 15 24.87 26.10 -49.34
CA LEU A 15 24.64 25.72 -47.95
C LEU A 15 23.19 25.97 -47.51
N GLU A 16 22.57 27.06 -47.95
CA GLU A 16 21.18 27.38 -47.63
C GLU A 16 20.21 26.37 -48.26
N GLU A 17 20.47 25.93 -49.49
CA GLU A 17 19.67 24.90 -50.15
C GLU A 17 19.80 23.54 -49.43
N LYS A 18 21.00 23.17 -48.99
CA LYS A 18 21.23 21.99 -48.15
C LYS A 18 20.53 22.09 -46.80
N ALA A 19 20.60 23.24 -46.12
CA ALA A 19 19.93 23.46 -44.84
C ALA A 19 18.41 23.31 -44.98
N ARG A 20 17.83 23.83 -46.06
CA ARG A 20 16.40 23.65 -46.39
C ARG A 20 16.05 22.19 -46.71
N GLN A 21 16.96 21.45 -47.33
CA GLN A 21 16.78 20.00 -47.53
C GLN A 21 16.74 19.26 -46.19
N HIS A 22 17.70 19.50 -45.28
CA HIS A 22 17.68 18.90 -43.94
C HIS A 22 16.43 19.27 -43.14
N LEU A 23 15.87 20.48 -43.33
CA LEU A 23 14.57 20.83 -42.74
C LEU A 23 13.40 20.01 -43.27
N ARG A 24 13.38 19.71 -44.59
CA ARG A 24 12.37 18.82 -45.19
C ARG A 24 12.49 17.41 -44.64
N ASP A 25 13.72 16.95 -44.47
CA ASP A 25 14.04 15.61 -43.97
C ASP A 25 13.93 15.50 -42.43
N ARG A 26 13.58 16.60 -41.75
CA ARG A 26 13.44 16.73 -40.28
C ARG A 26 14.74 16.51 -39.50
N GLU A 27 15.88 16.69 -40.16
CA GLU A 27 17.21 16.62 -39.56
C GLU A 27 17.59 18.00 -38.98
N TYR A 28 16.90 18.40 -37.92
CA TYR A 28 16.98 19.76 -37.36
C TYR A 28 18.39 20.13 -36.86
N GLU A 29 19.11 19.21 -36.22
CA GLU A 29 20.51 19.39 -35.78
C GLU A 29 21.44 19.72 -36.97
N ALA A 30 21.33 18.95 -38.05
CA ALA A 30 22.12 19.16 -39.26
C ALA A 30 21.79 20.51 -39.91
N ALA A 31 20.51 20.89 -39.96
CA ALA A 31 20.09 22.20 -40.46
C ALA A 31 20.66 23.35 -39.61
N LEU A 32 20.64 23.25 -38.28
CA LEU A 32 21.18 24.27 -37.37
C LEU A 32 22.69 24.49 -37.57
N THR A 33 23.46 23.40 -37.71
CA THR A 33 24.91 23.51 -37.98
C THR A 33 25.21 24.19 -39.31
N LEU A 34 24.38 23.98 -40.34
CA LEU A 34 24.51 24.65 -41.63
C LEU A 34 24.13 26.12 -41.54
N PHE A 35 23.06 26.46 -40.82
CA PHE A 35 22.68 27.86 -40.59
C PHE A 35 23.74 28.65 -39.83
N ALA A 36 24.43 28.03 -38.85
CA ALA A 36 25.57 28.64 -38.19
C ALA A 36 26.71 29.00 -39.17
N LYS A 37 27.06 28.07 -40.07
CA LYS A 37 28.08 28.31 -41.12
C LYS A 37 27.67 29.42 -42.10
N ILE A 38 26.39 29.46 -42.49
CA ILE A 38 25.88 30.50 -43.39
C ILE A 38 25.90 31.88 -42.70
N MET A 39 25.54 31.95 -41.42
CA MET A 39 25.59 33.19 -40.63
C MET A 39 27.02 33.75 -40.56
N ASP A 40 28.04 32.91 -40.40
CA ASP A 40 29.44 33.33 -40.43
C ASP A 40 29.85 33.92 -41.78
N ILE A 41 29.43 33.30 -42.89
CA ILE A 41 29.70 33.81 -44.25
C ILE A 41 29.01 35.17 -44.47
N TYR A 42 27.72 35.29 -44.14
CA TYR A 42 26.98 36.55 -44.28
C TYR A 42 27.49 37.66 -43.35
N THR A 43 28.03 37.30 -42.18
CA THR A 43 28.67 38.25 -41.26
C THR A 43 29.97 38.79 -41.87
N ARG A 44 30.81 37.93 -42.46
CA ARG A 44 32.05 38.36 -43.15
C ARG A 44 31.77 39.28 -44.35
N MET A 45 30.68 39.05 -45.07
CA MET A 45 30.26 39.91 -46.20
C MET A 45 29.54 41.20 -45.78
N GLY A 46 29.31 41.43 -44.48
CA GLY A 46 28.62 42.61 -43.96
C GLY A 46 27.10 42.62 -44.17
N TRP A 47 26.49 41.47 -44.47
CA TRP A 47 25.07 41.34 -44.79
C TRP A 47 24.21 41.10 -43.53
N GLN A 48 24.20 42.08 -42.64
CA GLN A 48 23.50 42.00 -41.34
C GLN A 48 22.01 41.68 -41.46
N GLY A 49 21.35 42.12 -42.54
CA GLY A 49 19.94 41.81 -42.79
C GLY A 49 19.68 40.31 -43.00
N GLN A 50 20.55 39.61 -43.73
CA GLN A 50 20.43 38.17 -43.97
C GLN A 50 20.74 37.38 -42.70
N VAL A 51 21.73 37.81 -41.92
CA VAL A 51 22.02 37.22 -40.59
C VAL A 51 20.81 37.32 -39.67
N GLY A 52 20.11 38.45 -39.66
CA GLY A 52 18.89 38.63 -38.86
C GLY A 52 17.74 37.69 -39.28
N ILE A 53 17.60 37.41 -40.57
CA ILE A 53 16.61 36.43 -41.08
C ILE A 53 16.98 35.02 -40.61
N LEU A 54 18.25 34.64 -40.76
CA LEU A 54 18.72 33.32 -40.33
C LEU A 54 18.59 33.09 -38.82
N LYS A 55 18.86 34.11 -37.99
CA LYS A 55 18.65 34.02 -36.54
C LYS A 55 17.20 33.69 -36.18
N LYS A 56 16.24 34.37 -36.83
CA LYS A 56 14.80 34.08 -36.62
C LYS A 56 14.42 32.67 -37.07
N GLU A 57 15.02 32.18 -38.16
CA GLU A 57 14.77 30.83 -38.63
C GLU A 57 15.36 29.79 -37.66
N VAL A 58 16.56 30.03 -37.12
CA VAL A 58 17.17 29.20 -36.06
C VAL A 58 16.28 29.16 -34.81
N GLU A 59 15.85 30.31 -34.30
CA GLU A 59 14.94 30.39 -33.14
C GLU A 59 13.64 29.61 -33.37
N ARG A 60 13.08 29.69 -34.59
CA ARG A 60 11.88 28.94 -34.98
C ARG A 60 12.13 27.43 -34.98
N ILE A 61 13.27 26.97 -35.49
CA ILE A 61 13.65 25.55 -35.53
C ILE A 61 13.85 25.02 -34.10
N GLU A 62 14.54 25.77 -33.25
CA GLU A 62 14.75 25.42 -31.83
C GLU A 62 13.42 25.32 -31.08
N THR A 63 12.51 26.29 -31.29
CA THR A 63 11.16 26.26 -30.71
C THR A 63 10.38 25.02 -31.16
N MET A 64 10.51 24.65 -32.44
CA MET A 64 9.86 23.47 -33.00
C MET A 64 10.47 22.16 -32.45
N GLN A 65 11.79 22.07 -32.28
CA GLN A 65 12.45 20.94 -31.61
C GLN A 65 11.96 20.79 -30.17
N LYS A 66 11.87 21.89 -29.42
CA LYS A 66 11.37 21.88 -28.05
C LYS A 66 9.94 21.36 -27.96
N PHE A 67 9.06 21.84 -28.84
CA PHE A 67 7.67 21.35 -28.92
C PHE A 67 7.60 19.85 -29.27
N LEU A 68 8.43 19.38 -30.19
CA LEU A 68 8.49 17.95 -30.54
C LEU A 68 9.01 17.09 -29.38
N ALA A 69 10.00 17.58 -28.62
CA ALA A 69 10.53 16.91 -27.45
C ALA A 69 9.51 16.83 -26.30
N GLU A 70 8.76 17.92 -26.05
CA GLU A 70 7.66 17.95 -25.07
C GLU A 70 6.53 17.00 -25.48
N LYS A 71 6.20 16.95 -26.78
CA LYS A 71 5.18 16.04 -27.31
C LYS A 71 5.61 14.57 -27.19
N SER A 72 6.87 14.24 -27.46
CA SER A 72 7.37 12.86 -27.31
C SER A 72 7.42 12.43 -25.84
N THR A 73 7.82 13.31 -24.92
CA THR A 73 7.75 13.02 -23.47
C THR A 73 6.32 12.82 -22.99
N SER A 74 5.36 13.62 -23.45
CA SER A 74 3.94 13.43 -23.12
C SER A 74 3.38 12.09 -23.64
N ILE A 75 3.79 11.66 -24.84
CA ILE A 75 3.38 10.37 -25.41
C ILE A 75 3.98 9.19 -24.60
N ILE A 76 5.26 9.29 -24.21
CA ILE A 76 5.92 8.27 -23.39
C ILE A 76 5.24 8.17 -22.02
N GLN A 77 4.98 9.30 -21.36
CA GLN A 77 4.28 9.33 -20.07
C GLN A 77 2.87 8.73 -20.16
N LYS A 78 2.13 9.00 -21.24
CA LYS A 78 0.81 8.36 -21.46
C LYS A 78 0.93 6.85 -21.66
N SER A 79 1.92 6.40 -22.43
CA SER A 79 2.16 4.96 -22.63
C SER A 79 2.55 4.25 -21.33
N ASP A 80 3.39 4.86 -20.50
CA ASP A 80 3.80 4.28 -19.22
C ASP A 80 2.65 4.29 -18.21
N GLN A 81 1.83 5.34 -18.21
CA GLN A 81 0.61 5.39 -17.41
C GLN A 81 -0.41 4.32 -17.85
N GLU A 82 -0.58 4.08 -19.14
CA GLU A 82 -1.45 3.03 -19.66
C GLU A 82 -0.96 1.64 -19.25
N LYS A 83 0.34 1.36 -19.36
CA LYS A 83 0.95 0.12 -18.87
C LYS A 83 0.75 -0.06 -17.36
N ALA A 84 0.95 1.00 -16.58
CA ALA A 84 0.71 0.96 -15.13
C ALA A 84 -0.76 0.64 -14.81
N ASN A 85 -1.70 1.27 -15.51
CA ASN A 85 -3.13 1.02 -15.36
C ASN A 85 -3.51 -0.43 -15.76
N GLU A 86 -2.88 -0.97 -16.80
CA GLU A 86 -3.08 -2.36 -17.23
C GLU A 86 -2.55 -3.37 -16.19
N LEU A 87 -1.35 -3.12 -15.65
CA LEU A 87 -0.78 -3.89 -14.56
C LEU A 87 -1.67 -3.85 -13.31
N GLU A 88 -2.20 -2.68 -12.96
CA GLU A 88 -3.13 -2.54 -11.83
C GLU A 88 -4.42 -3.35 -12.04
N ARG A 89 -5.01 -3.31 -13.25
CA ARG A 89 -6.18 -4.14 -13.60
C ARG A 89 -5.86 -5.63 -13.49
N ASN A 90 -4.69 -6.05 -13.97
CA ASN A 90 -4.26 -7.44 -13.88
C ASN A 90 -4.08 -7.89 -12.42
N ALA A 91 -3.46 -7.04 -11.58
CA ALA A 91 -3.31 -7.31 -10.15
C ALA A 91 -4.67 -7.43 -9.44
N ASN A 92 -5.62 -6.53 -9.76
CA ASN A 92 -6.98 -6.61 -9.21
C ASN A 92 -7.73 -7.88 -9.65
N ASN A 93 -7.55 -8.31 -10.90
CA ASN A 93 -8.11 -9.58 -11.40
C ASN A 93 -7.50 -10.78 -10.68
N LEU A 94 -6.19 -10.78 -10.39
CA LEU A 94 -5.54 -11.81 -9.59
C LEU A 94 -6.10 -11.86 -8.17
N LEU A 95 -6.33 -10.71 -7.52
CA LEU A 95 -6.96 -10.67 -6.20
C LEU A 95 -8.36 -11.29 -6.20
N LYS A 96 -9.17 -11.00 -7.23
CA LYS A 96 -10.50 -11.60 -7.36
C LYS A 96 -10.41 -13.12 -7.50
N LYS A 97 -9.53 -13.62 -8.37
CA LYS A 97 -9.28 -15.06 -8.53
C LYS A 97 -8.75 -15.70 -7.25
N ALA A 98 -7.90 -15.02 -6.50
CA ALA A 98 -7.37 -15.51 -5.23
C ALA A 98 -8.49 -15.71 -4.20
N LEU A 99 -9.45 -14.78 -4.15
CA LEU A 99 -10.63 -14.87 -3.29
C LEU A 99 -11.58 -15.98 -3.75
N ASP A 100 -11.79 -16.14 -5.05
CA ASP A 100 -12.60 -17.22 -5.61
C ASP A 100 -11.97 -18.59 -5.29
N ALA A 101 -10.66 -18.77 -5.47
CA ALA A 101 -9.93 -19.99 -5.11
C ALA A 101 -10.05 -20.30 -3.61
N ARG A 102 -9.97 -19.27 -2.76
CA ARG A 102 -10.17 -19.41 -1.31
C ARG A 102 -11.59 -19.91 -0.98
N SER A 103 -12.60 -19.42 -1.69
CA SER A 103 -13.99 -19.87 -1.50
C SER A 103 -14.19 -21.34 -1.89
N GLN A 104 -13.38 -21.84 -2.82
CA GLN A 104 -13.36 -23.24 -3.26
C GLN A 104 -12.49 -24.14 -2.37
N GLN A 105 -12.00 -23.63 -1.23
CA GLN A 105 -11.07 -24.32 -0.32
C GLN A 105 -9.69 -24.65 -0.94
N ASP A 106 -9.36 -24.09 -2.11
CA ASP A 106 -8.02 -24.19 -2.68
C ASP A 106 -7.09 -23.15 -2.04
N HIS A 107 -6.61 -23.47 -0.85
CA HIS A 107 -5.76 -22.58 -0.06
C HIS A 107 -4.39 -22.34 -0.70
N GLN A 108 -3.84 -23.33 -1.40
CA GLN A 108 -2.53 -23.21 -2.04
C GLN A 108 -2.63 -22.36 -3.31
N GLY A 109 -3.62 -22.61 -4.18
CA GLY A 109 -3.85 -21.78 -5.37
C GLY A 109 -4.18 -20.32 -5.02
N SER A 110 -4.96 -20.10 -3.95
CA SER A 110 -5.22 -18.76 -3.42
C SER A 110 -3.93 -18.05 -2.97
N LEU A 111 -3.06 -18.74 -2.24
CA LEU A 111 -1.78 -18.21 -1.76
C LEU A 111 -0.89 -17.74 -2.92
N ASP A 112 -0.76 -18.56 -3.96
CA ASP A 112 0.08 -18.27 -5.12
C ASP A 112 -0.44 -17.07 -5.90
N LEU A 113 -1.76 -16.95 -6.07
CA LEU A 113 -2.40 -15.79 -6.72
C LEU A 113 -2.22 -14.51 -5.90
N PHE A 114 -2.29 -14.56 -4.57
CA PHE A 114 -2.00 -13.41 -3.72
C PHE A 114 -0.52 -12.98 -3.83
N LYS A 115 0.42 -13.92 -3.88
CA LYS A 115 1.85 -13.63 -4.07
C LYS A 115 2.14 -12.97 -5.42
N GLN A 116 1.48 -13.44 -6.49
CA GLN A 116 1.58 -12.81 -7.82
C GLN A 116 1.01 -11.39 -7.81
N ALA A 117 -0.16 -11.18 -7.19
CA ALA A 117 -0.74 -9.85 -7.07
C ALA A 117 0.17 -8.91 -6.27
N LEU A 118 0.76 -9.40 -5.17
CA LEU A 118 1.69 -8.63 -4.32
C LEU A 118 2.88 -8.09 -5.12
N GLN A 119 3.52 -8.94 -5.92
CA GLN A 119 4.68 -8.55 -6.73
C GLN A 119 4.34 -7.41 -7.71
N ILE A 120 3.14 -7.43 -8.31
CA ILE A 120 2.70 -6.36 -9.21
C ILE A 120 2.43 -5.06 -8.42
N PHE A 121 1.74 -5.13 -7.29
CA PHE A 121 1.47 -3.94 -6.46
C PHE A 121 2.74 -3.32 -5.86
N GLU A 122 3.74 -4.13 -5.52
CA GLU A 122 5.06 -3.63 -5.08
C GLU A 122 5.81 -2.94 -6.23
N GLY A 123 5.77 -3.50 -7.45
CA GLY A 123 6.37 -2.87 -8.64
C GLY A 123 5.71 -1.54 -9.03
N LEU A 124 4.44 -1.34 -8.67
CA LEU A 124 3.69 -0.10 -8.89
C LEU A 124 3.75 0.88 -7.69
N ASN A 125 4.49 0.55 -6.62
CA ASN A 125 4.55 1.31 -5.37
C ASN A 125 3.19 1.54 -4.67
N PHE A 126 2.26 0.58 -4.78
CA PHE A 126 0.98 0.60 -4.06
C PHE A 126 1.12 -0.02 -2.67
N GLU A 127 1.82 0.68 -1.78
CA GLU A 127 2.24 0.18 -0.47
C GLU A 127 1.09 -0.31 0.42
N TYR A 128 -0.05 0.40 0.43
CA TYR A 128 -1.22 0.02 1.21
C TYR A 128 -1.82 -1.33 0.75
N GLN A 129 -2.01 -1.49 -0.55
CA GLN A 129 -2.51 -2.73 -1.15
C GLN A 129 -1.52 -3.87 -0.90
N ALA A 130 -0.22 -3.61 -1.02
CA ALA A 130 0.82 -4.58 -0.73
C ALA A 130 0.77 -5.06 0.73
N GLN A 131 0.67 -4.15 1.70
CA GLN A 131 0.53 -4.51 3.12
C GLN A 131 -0.71 -5.34 3.40
N LYS A 132 -1.86 -4.98 2.81
CA LYS A 132 -3.10 -5.75 2.94
C LYS A 132 -2.96 -7.17 2.39
N ILE A 133 -2.31 -7.33 1.25
CA ILE A 133 -2.07 -8.65 0.63
C ILE A 133 -1.09 -9.47 1.47
N ARG A 134 -0.01 -8.87 1.98
CA ARG A 134 0.94 -9.54 2.88
C ARG A 134 0.25 -10.11 4.12
N TRP A 135 -0.69 -9.36 4.71
CA TRP A 135 -1.48 -9.83 5.84
C TRP A 135 -2.37 -11.03 5.48
N GLU A 136 -3.05 -11.01 4.33
CA GLU A 136 -3.86 -12.16 3.86
C GLU A 136 -2.99 -13.40 3.57
N ILE A 137 -1.81 -13.21 2.96
CA ILE A 137 -0.84 -14.28 2.75
C ILE A 137 -0.43 -14.90 4.09
N GLN A 138 -0.04 -14.08 5.08
CA GLN A 138 0.35 -14.57 6.40
C GLN A 138 -0.78 -15.38 7.06
N LYS A 139 -2.03 -14.92 6.93
CA LYS A 139 -3.20 -15.62 7.44
C LYS A 139 -3.40 -16.98 6.77
N LEU A 140 -3.26 -17.08 5.45
CA LEU A 140 -3.35 -18.34 4.70
C LEU A 140 -2.19 -19.29 5.05
N GLU A 141 -0.96 -18.79 5.18
CA GLU A 141 0.19 -19.62 5.56
C GLU A 141 0.05 -20.21 6.96
N GLN A 142 -0.53 -19.47 7.90
CA GLN A 142 -0.86 -19.99 9.23
C GLN A 142 -1.91 -21.10 9.16
N GLN A 143 -2.93 -20.95 8.31
CA GLN A 143 -3.95 -22.00 8.08
C GLN A 143 -3.34 -23.27 7.48
N LEU A 144 -2.35 -23.14 6.58
CA LEU A 144 -1.66 -24.29 5.97
C LEU A 144 -0.67 -24.96 6.91
N LYS A 145 0.06 -24.20 7.75
CA LYS A 145 1.07 -24.73 8.69
C LYS A 145 0.44 -25.40 9.92
N GLY A 146 -0.71 -24.90 10.37
CA GLY A 146 -1.45 -25.48 11.47
C GLY A 146 -2.61 -26.33 10.95
N GLY A 147 -2.42 -27.63 10.76
CA GLY A 147 -3.51 -28.59 10.49
C GLY A 147 -4.58 -28.70 11.60
N GLY A 148 -4.62 -27.76 12.54
CA GLY A 148 -5.71 -27.56 13.48
C GLY A 148 -6.61 -26.45 12.96
N ALA A 149 -7.87 -26.78 12.71
CA ALA A 149 -8.93 -25.84 12.42
C ALA A 149 -8.77 -24.59 13.29
N ILE A 150 -8.30 -23.49 12.69
CA ILE A 150 -8.72 -22.17 13.16
C ILE A 150 -10.24 -22.24 13.02
N PRO A 151 -11.04 -22.09 14.10
CA PRO A 151 -12.48 -22.09 14.00
C PRO A 151 -12.81 -21.12 12.89
N ILE A 152 -13.41 -21.67 11.83
CA ILE A 152 -13.95 -20.87 10.74
C ILE A 152 -14.84 -19.86 11.46
N GLN A 153 -14.42 -18.59 11.47
CA GLN A 153 -15.28 -17.47 11.80
C GLN A 153 -16.30 -17.35 10.66
N GLU A 154 -17.18 -18.34 10.56
CA GLU A 154 -18.47 -18.24 9.87
C GLU A 154 -19.44 -17.39 10.70
N SER A 155 -19.06 -16.95 11.91
CA SER A 155 -19.94 -16.22 12.82
C SER A 155 -19.83 -14.70 12.79
N ILE A 156 -18.91 -14.07 12.03
CA ILE A 156 -18.93 -12.59 11.90
C ILE A 156 -19.78 -12.14 10.70
N GLN A 157 -20.05 -13.00 9.71
CA GLN A 157 -20.97 -12.67 8.62
C GLN A 157 -22.44 -12.96 8.92
N ASN A 158 -22.73 -13.70 10.00
CA ASN A 158 -24.07 -14.07 10.43
C ASN A 158 -24.46 -13.56 11.82
N ASP A 159 -23.76 -12.55 12.36
CA ASP A 159 -24.31 -11.79 13.47
C ASP A 159 -25.32 -10.76 12.89
N PRO A 160 -26.64 -10.97 13.07
CA PRO A 160 -27.63 -10.05 12.52
C PRO A 160 -27.45 -8.64 13.08
N ALA A 161 -26.91 -8.49 14.30
CA ALA A 161 -26.64 -7.18 14.88
C ALA A 161 -25.56 -6.43 14.10
N LEU A 162 -24.47 -7.11 13.74
CA LEU A 162 -23.37 -6.52 12.97
C LEU A 162 -23.79 -6.21 11.53
N ARG A 163 -24.71 -7.00 10.95
CA ARG A 163 -25.34 -6.72 9.64
C ARG A 163 -26.26 -5.51 9.69
N ILE A 164 -27.06 -5.38 10.74
CA ILE A 164 -27.92 -4.21 10.98
C ILE A 164 -27.06 -2.96 11.18
N GLU A 165 -25.94 -3.08 11.88
CA GLU A 165 -25.03 -1.97 12.15
C GLU A 165 -24.27 -1.53 10.89
N GLN A 166 -23.73 -2.48 10.11
CA GLN A 166 -23.14 -2.17 8.80
C GLN A 166 -24.17 -1.58 7.82
N SER A 167 -25.41 -2.08 7.84
CA SER A 167 -26.50 -1.52 7.04
C SER A 167 -26.86 -0.09 7.46
N ARG A 168 -26.90 0.20 8.77
CA ARG A 168 -27.08 1.55 9.31
C ARG A 168 -25.95 2.49 8.91
N VAL A 169 -24.70 2.06 9.03
CA VAL A 169 -23.53 2.86 8.60
C VAL A 169 -23.58 3.16 7.11
N LEU A 170 -23.97 2.19 6.27
CA LEU A 170 -24.14 2.39 4.84
C LEU A 170 -25.34 3.31 4.51
N GLN A 171 -26.44 3.21 5.26
CA GLN A 171 -27.58 4.14 5.12
C GLN A 171 -27.19 5.57 5.52
N ASP A 172 -26.44 5.75 6.60
CA ASP A 172 -25.95 7.05 7.03
C ASP A 172 -24.96 7.65 6.03
N GLN A 173 -24.08 6.83 5.45
CA GLN A 173 -23.20 7.27 4.36
C GLN A 173 -23.99 7.68 3.12
N LYS A 174 -24.99 6.90 2.71
CA LYS A 174 -25.89 7.26 1.61
C LYS A 174 -26.62 8.58 1.90
N ARG A 175 -27.13 8.76 3.12
CA ARG A 175 -27.79 10.00 3.54
C ARG A 175 -26.86 11.20 3.48
N LYS A 176 -25.62 11.08 3.98
CA LYS A 176 -24.61 12.15 3.91
C LYS A 176 -24.25 12.51 2.48
N ILE A 177 -24.10 11.52 1.61
CA ILE A 177 -23.84 11.75 0.17
C ILE A 177 -25.04 12.49 -0.45
N GLN A 178 -26.26 12.04 -0.18
CA GLN A 178 -27.48 12.64 -0.71
C GLN A 178 -27.72 14.07 -0.19
N GLU A 179 -27.38 14.34 1.08
CA GLU A 179 -27.38 15.69 1.66
C GLU A 179 -26.32 16.58 0.97
N SER A 180 -25.10 16.08 0.70
CA SER A 180 -24.10 16.86 -0.04
C SER A 180 -24.50 17.15 -1.49
N ILE A 181 -25.23 16.22 -2.14
CA ILE A 181 -25.76 16.44 -3.49
C ILE A 181 -26.81 17.55 -3.45
N ARG A 182 -27.75 17.50 -2.49
CA ARG A 182 -28.76 18.56 -2.31
C ARG A 182 -28.14 19.91 -1.99
N GLU A 183 -27.07 19.94 -1.20
CA GLU A 183 -26.34 21.16 -0.89
C GLU A 183 -25.65 21.73 -2.13
N ARG A 184 -25.07 20.86 -2.97
CA ARG A 184 -24.50 21.25 -4.27
C ARG A 184 -25.56 21.76 -5.25
N GLU A 185 -26.74 21.14 -5.27
CA GLU A 185 -27.88 21.61 -6.07
C GLU A 185 -28.37 22.98 -5.60
N ARG A 186 -28.51 23.20 -4.29
CA ARG A 186 -28.84 24.52 -3.73
C ARG A 186 -27.81 25.58 -4.11
N LEU A 187 -26.53 25.24 -4.12
CA LEU A 187 -25.45 26.15 -4.55
C LEU A 187 -25.52 26.49 -6.05
N ILE A 188 -25.95 25.55 -6.89
CA ILE A 188 -26.17 25.77 -8.32
C ILE A 188 -27.39 26.67 -8.53
N GLU A 189 -28.45 26.46 -7.75
CA GLU A 189 -29.72 27.19 -7.85
C GLU A 189 -29.63 28.60 -7.22
N SER A 190 -28.81 28.77 -6.19
CA SER A 190 -28.51 30.08 -5.57
C SER A 190 -27.50 30.90 -6.38
N LYS A 191 -26.86 30.31 -7.41
CA LYS A 191 -26.00 31.07 -8.30
C LYS A 191 -26.90 31.93 -9.19
N PRO A 192 -26.90 33.27 -9.04
CA PRO A 192 -27.74 34.13 -9.85
C PRO A 192 -27.46 33.82 -11.31
N ARG A 193 -28.52 33.44 -12.06
CA ARG A 193 -28.44 33.28 -13.51
C ARG A 193 -27.91 34.61 -14.06
N GLU A 194 -26.63 34.64 -14.40
CA GLU A 194 -26.05 35.73 -15.18
C GLU A 194 -26.93 35.84 -16.41
N GLN A 195 -27.65 36.97 -16.49
CA GLN A 195 -28.47 37.30 -17.63
C GLN A 195 -27.54 37.30 -18.83
N VAL A 196 -27.70 36.30 -19.68
CA VAL A 196 -27.05 36.23 -20.99
C VAL A 196 -27.56 37.44 -21.76
N ILE A 197 -26.76 38.50 -21.77
CA ILE A 197 -27.00 39.68 -22.59
C ILE A 197 -26.90 39.19 -24.05
N PRO A 198 -27.98 39.27 -24.84
CA PRO A 198 -27.94 38.89 -26.24
C PRO A 198 -26.95 39.81 -26.96
N LYS A 199 -25.87 39.21 -27.46
CA LYS A 199 -24.85 39.86 -28.27
C LYS A 199 -25.52 40.37 -29.54
N LYS A 200 -25.79 41.68 -29.61
CA LYS A 200 -26.26 42.33 -30.84
C LYS A 200 -25.22 42.14 -31.93
N GLU A 201 -25.58 41.38 -32.96
CA GLU A 201 -24.89 41.36 -34.24
C GLU A 201 -24.91 42.77 -34.83
N ALA A 202 -23.71 43.37 -34.90
CA ALA A 202 -23.49 44.57 -35.69
C ALA A 202 -23.36 44.14 -37.15
N THR A 203 -24.37 44.49 -37.94
CA THR A 203 -24.39 44.43 -39.39
C THR A 203 -23.24 45.26 -39.97
N ALA A 204 -22.39 44.61 -40.76
CA ALA A 204 -21.32 45.27 -41.50
C ALA A 204 -21.90 46.12 -42.65
N PRO A 205 -21.42 47.36 -42.86
CA PRO A 205 -21.79 48.13 -44.03
C PRO A 205 -21.07 47.62 -45.27
N THR A 206 -21.88 47.43 -46.31
CA THR A 206 -21.56 47.11 -47.70
C THR A 206 -20.49 48.04 -48.29
N PRO A 207 -19.45 47.52 -48.98
CA PRO A 207 -18.55 48.36 -49.74
C PRO A 207 -19.19 48.77 -51.07
N GLU A 208 -19.41 50.08 -51.21
CA GLU A 208 -19.87 50.78 -52.41
C GLU A 208 -18.85 50.65 -53.56
N LYS A 209 -19.33 50.23 -54.73
CA LYS A 209 -18.56 50.20 -55.99
C LYS A 209 -18.27 51.62 -56.45
N ILE A 210 -17.00 51.96 -56.62
CA ILE A 210 -16.56 53.18 -57.32
C ILE A 210 -16.11 52.78 -58.74
N PRO A 211 -16.50 53.54 -59.79
CA PRO A 211 -16.19 53.24 -61.19
C PRO A 211 -14.73 53.53 -61.58
N PRO A 212 -14.24 52.96 -62.71
CA PRO A 212 -12.89 53.17 -63.21
C PRO A 212 -12.80 54.52 -63.92
N THR A 213 -11.80 55.35 -63.61
CA THR A 213 -11.56 56.60 -64.35
C THR A 213 -10.08 56.87 -64.54
N SER A 214 -9.70 56.80 -65.82
CA SER A 214 -8.64 57.50 -66.57
C SER A 214 -7.22 57.66 -66.02
N THR A 215 -6.31 57.02 -66.77
CA THR A 215 -5.14 57.59 -67.47
C THR A 215 -4.24 58.62 -66.74
N PRO A 216 -2.92 58.33 -66.61
CA PRO A 216 -1.98 59.20 -65.91
C PRO A 216 -1.37 60.28 -66.82
N GLU A 217 -1.43 61.53 -66.37
CA GLU A 217 -0.64 62.66 -66.90
C GLU A 217 0.70 62.84 -66.13
N PRO A 218 1.75 63.37 -66.78
CA PRO A 218 3.13 63.41 -66.28
C PRO A 218 3.39 64.49 -65.20
N PRO A 219 4.52 64.40 -64.47
CA PRO A 219 4.66 64.92 -63.12
C PRO A 219 4.87 66.44 -63.08
N THR A 220 3.97 67.13 -62.39
CA THR A 220 4.11 68.51 -61.95
C THR A 220 4.85 68.56 -60.61
N TYR A 221 5.77 69.53 -60.51
CA TYR A 221 6.63 69.83 -59.37
C TYR A 221 5.94 69.63 -58.01
N VAL A 222 6.42 68.67 -57.22
CA VAL A 222 5.96 68.43 -55.85
C VAL A 222 6.44 69.61 -55.00
N SER A 223 5.54 70.49 -54.57
CA SER A 223 5.87 71.56 -53.62
C SER A 223 6.33 70.98 -52.29
N ASP A 224 7.26 71.64 -51.61
CA ASP A 224 7.87 71.17 -50.36
C ASP A 224 6.84 70.94 -49.24
N GLU A 225 5.71 71.62 -49.26
CA GLU A 225 4.59 71.38 -48.33
C GLU A 225 4.01 69.96 -48.44
N ARG A 226 3.94 69.42 -49.66
CA ARG A 226 3.42 68.07 -49.88
C ARG A 226 4.38 67.01 -49.34
N ARG A 227 5.69 67.26 -49.44
CA ARG A 227 6.74 66.40 -48.84
C ARG A 227 6.66 66.41 -47.31
N ALA A 228 6.52 67.59 -46.70
CA ALA A 228 6.37 67.70 -45.24
C ALA A 228 5.09 67.01 -44.72
N LYS A 229 4.00 67.07 -45.47
CA LYS A 229 2.75 66.36 -45.13
C LYS A 229 2.88 64.84 -45.24
N ILE A 230 3.61 64.36 -46.26
CA ILE A 230 3.90 62.93 -46.42
C ILE A 230 4.77 62.42 -45.27
N GLU A 231 5.80 63.18 -44.86
CA GLU A 231 6.67 62.78 -43.75
C GLU A 231 5.90 62.71 -42.43
N ARG A 232 5.04 63.71 -42.13
CA ARG A 232 4.16 63.67 -40.95
C ARG A 232 3.20 62.47 -40.96
N LEU A 233 2.66 62.11 -42.13
CA LEU A 233 1.81 60.92 -42.24
C LEU A 233 2.60 59.64 -41.98
N ARG A 234 3.82 59.56 -42.51
CA ARG A 234 4.72 58.42 -42.30
C ARG A 234 5.12 58.27 -40.83
N GLU A 235 5.43 59.36 -40.14
CA GLU A 235 5.72 59.37 -38.69
C GLU A 235 4.51 58.91 -37.87
N LEU A 236 3.30 59.37 -38.22
CA LEU A 236 2.06 58.93 -37.56
C LEU A 236 1.75 57.45 -37.83
N GLU A 237 1.97 56.97 -39.04
CA GLU A 237 1.81 55.55 -39.39
C GLU A 237 2.81 54.67 -38.64
N GLU A 238 4.07 55.10 -38.56
CA GLU A 238 5.10 54.36 -37.83
C GLU A 238 4.81 54.35 -36.32
N LYS A 239 4.35 55.48 -35.76
CA LYS A 239 3.90 55.55 -34.37
C LYS A 239 2.72 54.60 -34.11
N ARG A 240 1.71 54.60 -34.98
CA ARG A 240 0.59 53.65 -34.91
C ARG A 240 1.04 52.20 -35.03
N ARG A 241 2.06 51.93 -35.86
CA ARG A 241 2.61 50.57 -36.01
C ARG A 241 3.28 50.10 -34.73
N ARG A 242 4.09 50.96 -34.10
CA ARG A 242 4.73 50.67 -32.81
C ARG A 242 3.69 50.46 -31.72
N GLU A 243 2.66 51.31 -31.65
CA GLU A 243 1.55 51.16 -30.69
C GLU A 243 0.84 49.81 -30.87
N LYS A 244 0.53 49.40 -32.11
CA LYS A 244 -0.06 48.09 -32.41
C LYS A 244 0.85 46.92 -32.05
N GLU A 245 2.15 47.02 -32.33
CA GLU A 245 3.12 45.97 -31.97
C GLU A 245 3.21 45.78 -30.44
N ILE A 246 3.16 46.88 -29.68
CA ILE A 246 3.16 46.86 -28.21
C ILE A 246 1.84 46.28 -27.68
N GLU A 247 0.71 46.68 -28.27
CA GLU A 247 -0.62 46.16 -27.97
C GLU A 247 -0.69 44.63 -28.17
N THR A 248 -0.24 44.13 -29.33
CA THR A 248 -0.24 42.69 -29.62
C THR A 248 0.59 41.92 -28.59
N LYS A 249 1.78 42.42 -28.23
CA LYS A 249 2.63 41.80 -27.20
C LYS A 249 1.96 41.76 -25.82
N ALA A 250 1.28 42.83 -25.42
CA ALA A 250 0.56 42.86 -24.16
C ALA A 250 -0.56 41.81 -24.13
N PHE A 251 -1.33 41.68 -25.22
CA PHE A 251 -2.39 40.68 -25.32
C PHE A 251 -1.87 39.25 -25.37
N ASP A 252 -0.79 38.99 -26.09
CA ASP A 252 -0.15 37.67 -26.11
C ASP A 252 0.28 37.24 -24.69
N LEU A 253 0.88 38.15 -23.92
CA LEU A 253 1.23 37.89 -22.52
C LEU A 253 -0.01 37.62 -21.64
N MET A 254 -1.10 38.35 -21.84
CA MET A 254 -2.35 38.11 -21.11
C MET A 254 -2.98 36.75 -21.46
N ASP A 255 -2.91 36.34 -22.72
CA ASP A 255 -3.39 35.02 -23.17
C ASP A 255 -2.51 33.90 -22.61
N HIS A 256 -1.20 34.09 -22.55
CA HIS A 256 -0.28 33.18 -21.88
C HIS A 256 -0.56 33.08 -20.38
N ALA A 257 -0.76 34.22 -19.71
CA ALA A 257 -1.11 34.27 -18.30
C ALA A 257 -2.40 33.50 -18.00
N LYS A 258 -3.42 33.68 -18.85
CA LYS A 258 -4.70 32.97 -18.74
C LYS A 258 -4.54 31.46 -18.92
N LYS A 259 -3.77 31.02 -19.93
CA LYS A 259 -3.45 29.60 -20.13
C LYS A 259 -2.76 28.99 -18.90
N GLN A 260 -1.80 29.71 -18.31
CA GLN A 260 -1.12 29.23 -17.10
C GLN A 260 -2.05 29.18 -15.89
N ALA A 261 -2.96 30.13 -15.75
CA ALA A 261 -3.97 30.12 -14.71
C ALA A 261 -4.92 28.91 -14.83
N ASP A 262 -5.32 28.57 -16.06
CA ASP A 262 -6.16 27.40 -16.35
C ASP A 262 -5.44 26.07 -16.04
N LEU A 263 -4.11 26.03 -16.17
CA LEU A 263 -3.28 24.89 -15.78
C LEU A 263 -3.02 24.80 -14.27
N GLY A 264 -3.42 25.80 -13.48
CA GLY A 264 -3.15 25.87 -12.04
C GLY A 264 -1.78 26.46 -11.66
N ASN A 265 -1.01 26.94 -12.65
CA ASN A 265 0.30 27.56 -12.44
C ASN A 265 0.14 29.04 -12.06
N PHE A 266 -0.42 29.31 -10.88
CA PHE A 266 -0.77 30.66 -10.44
C PHE A 266 0.43 31.62 -10.32
N THR A 267 1.62 31.11 -10.01
CA THR A 267 2.86 31.89 -9.92
C THR A 267 3.28 32.44 -11.28
N GLU A 268 3.36 31.59 -12.29
CA GLU A 268 3.71 31.97 -13.67
C GLU A 268 2.63 32.84 -14.31
N ALA A 269 1.36 32.55 -14.06
CA ALA A 269 0.26 33.40 -14.53
C ALA A 269 0.41 34.85 -14.02
N ARG A 270 0.78 35.04 -12.74
CA ARG A 270 1.04 36.37 -12.18
C ARG A 270 2.24 37.05 -12.82
N THR A 271 3.32 36.34 -13.11
CA THR A 271 4.50 36.95 -13.75
C THR A 271 4.15 37.49 -15.13
N PHE A 272 3.41 36.73 -15.94
CA PHE A 272 2.95 37.19 -17.26
C PHE A 272 1.98 38.38 -17.17
N TYR A 273 1.06 38.39 -16.21
CA TYR A 273 0.19 39.55 -15.98
C TYR A 273 0.96 40.79 -15.49
N LEU A 274 1.99 40.62 -14.67
CA LEU A 274 2.85 41.74 -14.25
C LEU A 274 3.68 42.29 -15.41
N GLU A 275 4.16 41.43 -16.31
CA GLU A 275 4.85 41.85 -17.53
C GLU A 275 3.92 42.57 -18.49
N SER A 276 2.68 42.10 -18.67
CA SER A 276 1.71 42.79 -19.53
C SER A 276 1.35 44.18 -18.97
N ILE A 277 1.26 44.34 -17.64
CA ILE A 277 1.09 45.66 -17.01
C ILE A 277 2.22 46.61 -17.39
N LYS A 278 3.49 46.16 -17.33
CA LYS A 278 4.65 46.99 -17.72
C LYS A 278 4.54 47.48 -19.17
N ILE A 279 4.04 46.64 -20.07
CA ILE A 279 3.84 46.98 -21.48
C ILE A 279 2.66 47.95 -21.64
N LEU A 280 1.54 47.72 -20.94
CA LEU A 280 0.37 48.59 -20.97
C LEU A 280 0.64 49.99 -20.38
N GLU A 281 1.52 50.09 -19.39
CA GLU A 281 1.99 51.36 -18.81
C GLU A 281 2.73 52.21 -19.85
N GLN A 282 3.50 51.59 -20.76
CA GLN A 282 4.19 52.31 -21.85
C GLN A 282 3.19 52.91 -22.86
N CYS A 283 2.00 52.34 -22.98
CA CYS A 283 0.92 52.82 -23.85
C CYS A 283 -0.08 53.75 -23.14
N ASN A 284 0.07 54.01 -21.84
CA ASN A 284 -0.91 54.73 -21.00
C ASN A 284 -2.32 54.11 -21.01
N TRP A 285 -2.44 52.78 -21.08
CA TRP A 285 -3.72 52.07 -21.08
C TRP A 285 -4.21 51.74 -19.66
N THR A 286 -4.54 52.78 -18.90
CA THR A 286 -4.87 52.68 -17.45
C THR A 286 -6.07 51.79 -17.15
N ASN A 287 -7.11 51.84 -17.97
CA ASN A 287 -8.32 51.02 -17.77
C ASN A 287 -8.02 49.51 -17.83
N GLN A 288 -7.16 49.10 -18.75
CA GLN A 288 -6.75 47.71 -18.94
C GLN A 288 -5.85 47.25 -17.78
N ILE A 289 -4.96 48.12 -17.30
CA ILE A 289 -4.11 47.84 -16.13
C ILE A 289 -4.97 47.48 -14.92
N ASP A 290 -6.06 48.20 -14.66
CA ASP A 290 -6.96 47.92 -13.53
C ASP A 290 -7.71 46.58 -13.69
N VAL A 291 -8.04 46.20 -14.93
CA VAL A 291 -8.59 44.86 -15.23
C VAL A 291 -7.56 43.78 -14.90
N VAL A 292 -6.32 43.93 -15.36
CA VAL A 292 -5.25 42.95 -15.11
C VAL A 292 -4.93 42.85 -13.61
N LYS A 293 -4.88 43.98 -12.88
CA LYS A 293 -4.68 43.99 -11.43
C LYS A 293 -5.80 43.25 -10.68
N ARG A 294 -7.06 43.41 -11.11
CA ARG A 294 -8.19 42.63 -10.55
C ARG A 294 -8.03 41.14 -10.82
N GLU A 295 -7.58 40.75 -12.02
CA GLU A 295 -7.35 39.34 -12.34
C GLU A 295 -6.21 38.74 -11.49
N ILE A 296 -5.11 39.48 -11.28
CA ILE A 296 -4.03 39.07 -10.35
C ILE A 296 -4.58 38.84 -8.93
N ALA A 297 -5.44 39.74 -8.43
CA ALA A 297 -6.07 39.57 -7.12
C ALA A 297 -7.00 38.33 -7.08
N GLN A 298 -7.74 38.06 -8.15
CA GLN A 298 -8.53 36.83 -8.27
C GLN A 298 -7.66 35.57 -8.29
N LEU A 299 -6.51 35.59 -8.97
CA LEU A 299 -5.56 34.47 -8.96
C LEU A 299 -5.04 34.17 -7.55
N HIS A 300 -4.70 35.20 -6.77
CA HIS A 300 -4.33 35.02 -5.36
C HIS A 300 -5.44 34.32 -4.56
N PHE A 301 -6.68 34.77 -4.73
CA PHE A 301 -7.81 34.14 -4.05
C PHE A 301 -8.00 32.67 -4.48
N ARG A 302 -7.89 32.36 -5.78
CA ARG A 302 -7.99 30.98 -6.29
C ARG A 302 -6.87 30.09 -5.77
N GLU A 303 -5.63 30.58 -5.73
CA GLU A 303 -4.47 29.88 -5.18
C GLU A 303 -4.68 29.55 -3.69
N GLU A 304 -5.15 30.52 -2.89
CA GLU A 304 -5.43 30.30 -1.47
C GLU A 304 -6.56 29.27 -1.26
N GLN A 305 -7.60 29.32 -2.09
CA GLN A 305 -8.68 28.31 -2.08
C GLN A 305 -8.18 26.91 -2.45
N SER A 306 -7.29 26.79 -3.44
CA SER A 306 -6.67 25.52 -3.79
C SER A 306 -5.84 24.98 -2.63
N ARG A 307 -5.00 25.83 -2.02
CA ARG A 307 -4.18 25.46 -0.87
C ARG A 307 -5.03 25.00 0.32
N LYS A 308 -6.10 25.72 0.63
CA LYS A 308 -7.05 25.34 1.69
C LYS A 308 -7.71 23.98 1.41
N LYS A 309 -8.10 23.70 0.16
CA LYS A 309 -8.66 22.40 -0.23
C LYS A 309 -7.64 21.28 -0.09
N GLU A 310 -6.40 21.50 -0.53
CA GLU A 310 -5.31 20.53 -0.38
C GLU A 310 -4.98 20.25 1.10
N GLU A 311 -4.93 21.29 1.94
CA GLU A 311 -4.74 21.15 3.39
C GLU A 311 -5.89 20.36 4.04
N GLN A 312 -7.15 20.65 3.67
CA GLN A 312 -8.31 19.88 4.15
C GLN A 312 -8.27 18.42 3.69
N GLU A 313 -7.86 18.16 2.45
CA GLU A 313 -7.72 16.79 1.94
C GLU A 313 -6.61 16.04 2.67
N LYS A 314 -5.46 16.69 2.93
CA LYS A 314 -4.38 16.13 3.75
C LYS A 314 -4.85 15.84 5.18
N LEU A 315 -5.61 16.74 5.79
CA LEU A 315 -6.18 16.53 7.12
C LEU A 315 -7.16 15.36 7.12
N ARG A 316 -8.00 15.23 6.09
CA ARG A 316 -8.93 14.12 5.94
C ARG A 316 -8.20 12.78 5.74
N LYS A 317 -7.13 12.74 4.94
CA LYS A 317 -6.29 11.55 4.75
C LYS A 317 -5.61 11.12 6.04
N THR A 318 -5.00 12.06 6.77
CA THR A 318 -4.36 11.77 8.06
C THR A 318 -5.36 11.34 9.14
N ALA A 319 -6.57 11.91 9.16
CA ALA A 319 -7.63 11.45 10.05
C ALA A 319 -8.08 10.01 9.72
N GLN A 320 -8.28 9.70 8.43
CA GLN A 320 -8.61 8.35 7.98
C GLN A 320 -7.52 7.33 8.34
N GLU A 321 -6.25 7.70 8.22
CA GLU A 321 -5.13 6.86 8.58
C GLU A 321 -5.08 6.60 10.10
N ARG A 322 -5.29 7.63 10.93
CA ARG A 322 -5.39 7.48 12.39
C ARG A 322 -6.54 6.57 12.79
N ASP A 323 -7.72 6.74 12.19
CA ASP A 323 -8.88 5.88 12.45
C ASP A 323 -8.60 4.42 12.06
N PHE A 324 -7.87 4.21 10.96
CA PHE A 324 -7.46 2.89 10.52
C PHE A 324 -6.46 2.25 11.49
N GLN A 325 -5.42 2.98 11.89
CA GLN A 325 -4.44 2.53 12.88
C GLN A 325 -5.12 2.19 14.23
N ALA A 326 -6.08 3.00 14.66
CA ALA A 326 -6.86 2.74 15.88
C ALA A 326 -7.67 1.43 15.76
N LYS A 327 -8.33 1.17 14.63
CA LYS A 327 -9.03 -0.09 14.37
C LYS A 327 -8.10 -1.29 14.34
N LEU A 328 -6.88 -1.12 13.81
CA LEU A 328 -5.89 -2.17 13.75
C LEU A 328 -5.40 -2.57 15.15
N LEU A 329 -5.15 -1.58 16.01
CA LEU A 329 -4.81 -1.80 17.42
C LEU A 329 -5.96 -2.46 18.21
N ASP A 330 -7.20 -2.05 17.96
CA ASP A 330 -8.37 -2.64 18.60
C ASP A 330 -8.55 -4.12 18.20
N LEU A 331 -8.36 -4.42 16.92
CA LEU A 331 -8.38 -5.80 16.41
C LEU A 331 -7.28 -6.64 17.05
N GLN A 332 -6.06 -6.11 17.19
CA GLN A 332 -4.96 -6.80 17.87
C GLN A 332 -5.30 -7.10 19.34
N ARG A 333 -5.82 -6.11 20.08
CA ARG A 333 -6.25 -6.31 21.48
C ARG A 333 -7.34 -7.38 21.57
N LYS A 334 -8.30 -7.39 20.65
CA LYS A 334 -9.34 -8.41 20.62
C LYS A 334 -8.76 -9.81 20.37
N THR A 335 -7.82 -9.94 19.44
CA THR A 335 -7.16 -11.23 19.18
C THR A 335 -6.35 -11.72 20.39
N GLU A 336 -5.66 -10.82 21.10
CA GLU A 336 -4.93 -11.17 22.32
C GLU A 336 -5.86 -11.58 23.47
N MET A 337 -7.02 -10.93 23.62
CA MET A 337 -8.02 -11.32 24.62
C MET A 337 -8.59 -12.71 24.31
N GLU A 338 -8.97 -12.97 23.05
CA GLU A 338 -9.46 -14.29 22.63
C GLU A 338 -8.41 -15.39 22.83
N GLU A 339 -7.13 -15.10 22.59
CA GLU A 339 -6.03 -16.03 22.83
C GLU A 339 -5.83 -16.31 24.34
N LYS A 340 -5.90 -15.28 25.18
CA LYS A 340 -5.83 -15.42 26.64
C LYS A 340 -6.99 -16.26 27.18
N GLU A 341 -8.21 -16.01 26.73
CA GLU A 341 -9.39 -16.81 27.11
C GLU A 341 -9.23 -18.27 26.69
N ARG A 342 -8.72 -18.53 25.48
CA ARG A 342 -8.43 -19.89 25.01
C ARG A 342 -7.34 -20.57 25.86
N ALA A 343 -6.29 -19.84 26.22
CA ALA A 343 -5.22 -20.36 27.07
C ALA A 343 -5.73 -20.71 28.48
N GLU A 344 -6.58 -19.86 29.05
CA GLU A 344 -7.21 -20.11 30.35
C GLU A 344 -8.12 -21.34 30.30
N LEU A 345 -8.92 -21.49 29.24
CA LEU A 345 -9.79 -22.66 29.06
C LEU A 345 -8.97 -23.95 28.94
N ARG A 346 -7.86 -23.93 28.18
CA ARG A 346 -6.93 -25.06 28.09
C ARG A 346 -6.37 -25.43 29.45
N ARG A 347 -5.92 -24.45 30.23
CA ARG A 347 -5.41 -24.67 31.59
C ARG A 347 -6.47 -25.32 32.49
N LYS A 348 -7.72 -24.85 32.44
CA LYS A 348 -8.84 -25.46 33.21
C LYS A 348 -9.11 -26.90 32.80
N LEU A 349 -9.02 -27.22 31.51
CA LEU A 349 -9.18 -28.60 31.02
C LEU A 349 -8.06 -29.52 31.49
N ASP A 350 -6.82 -29.03 31.49
CA ASP A 350 -5.66 -29.80 31.97
C ASP A 350 -5.73 -30.01 33.49
N GLU A 351 -6.14 -29.00 34.26
CA GLU A 351 -6.40 -29.12 35.70
C GLU A 351 -7.51 -30.16 35.98
N LYS A 352 -8.61 -30.16 35.20
CA LYS A 352 -9.69 -31.16 35.32
C LYS A 352 -9.21 -32.57 34.96
N ARG A 353 -8.40 -32.73 33.92
CA ARG A 353 -7.81 -34.02 33.54
C ARG A 353 -6.91 -34.57 34.63
N LYS A 354 -6.07 -33.72 35.22
CA LYS A 354 -5.20 -34.09 36.34
C LYS A 354 -6.02 -34.49 37.56
N ALA A 355 -7.06 -33.74 37.92
CA ALA A 355 -7.96 -34.08 39.03
C ALA A 355 -8.66 -35.43 38.82
N ALA A 356 -9.16 -35.70 37.61
CA ALA A 356 -9.78 -36.98 37.28
C ALA A 356 -8.78 -38.16 37.34
N GLN A 357 -7.54 -37.93 36.91
CA GLN A 357 -6.47 -38.91 37.02
C GLN A 357 -6.11 -39.19 38.49
N ASP A 358 -5.98 -38.16 39.32
CA ASP A 358 -5.73 -38.28 40.75
C ASP A 358 -6.89 -39.01 41.47
N GLU A 359 -8.13 -38.73 41.10
CA GLU A 359 -9.31 -39.44 41.61
C GLU A 359 -9.30 -40.93 41.24
N HIS A 360 -8.96 -41.25 39.99
CA HIS A 360 -8.80 -42.62 39.53
C HIS A 360 -7.68 -43.37 40.30
N TYR A 361 -6.56 -42.71 40.59
CA TYR A 361 -5.52 -43.28 41.43
C TYR A 361 -6.00 -43.56 42.86
N ARG A 362 -6.73 -42.62 43.48
CA ARG A 362 -7.29 -42.80 44.83
C ARG A 362 -8.26 -43.98 44.90
N GLN A 363 -9.14 -44.13 43.90
CA GLN A 363 -10.07 -45.26 43.82
C GLN A 363 -9.30 -46.59 43.76
N ARG A 364 -8.26 -46.67 42.92
CA ARG A 364 -7.42 -47.86 42.80
C ARG A 364 -6.68 -48.21 44.09
N GLU A 365 -6.16 -47.20 44.81
CA GLU A 365 -5.54 -47.42 46.12
C GLU A 365 -6.53 -47.99 47.14
N GLU A 366 -7.77 -47.49 47.15
CA GLU A 366 -8.83 -48.01 48.01
C GLU A 366 -9.22 -49.44 47.66
N ASP A 367 -9.31 -49.78 46.38
CA ASP A 367 -9.61 -51.13 45.91
C ASP A 367 -8.51 -52.11 46.31
N ILE A 368 -7.23 -51.74 46.13
CA ILE A 368 -6.08 -52.54 46.57
C ILE A 368 -6.13 -52.74 48.09
N ARG A 369 -6.52 -51.72 48.86
CA ARG A 369 -6.67 -51.83 50.32
C ARG A 369 -7.78 -52.81 50.70
N LYS A 370 -8.95 -52.73 50.07
CA LYS A 370 -10.07 -53.66 50.29
C LYS A 370 -9.72 -55.09 49.90
N GLU A 371 -9.02 -55.28 48.79
CA GLU A 371 -8.54 -56.59 48.35
C GLU A 371 -7.58 -57.19 49.37
N LYS A 372 -6.61 -56.40 49.88
CA LYS A 372 -5.70 -56.82 50.96
C LYS A 372 -6.44 -57.19 52.25
N GLU A 373 -7.43 -56.41 52.65
CA GLU A 373 -8.27 -56.70 53.83
C GLU A 373 -9.08 -57.99 53.65
N ASN A 374 -9.65 -58.21 52.47
CA ASN A 374 -10.40 -59.43 52.15
C ASN A 374 -9.48 -60.66 52.12
N LEU A 375 -8.28 -60.53 51.53
CA LEU A 375 -7.26 -61.58 51.58
C LEU A 375 -6.87 -61.93 53.02
N ALA A 376 -6.65 -60.92 53.87
CA ALA A 376 -6.35 -61.14 55.28
C ALA A 376 -7.50 -61.87 56.01
N LYS A 377 -8.76 -61.52 55.74
CA LYS A 377 -9.93 -62.22 56.30
C LYS A 377 -10.00 -63.68 55.85
N ILE A 378 -9.79 -63.94 54.56
CA ILE A 378 -9.76 -65.30 54.01
C ILE A 378 -8.65 -66.13 54.67
N ASP A 379 -7.47 -65.55 54.85
CA ASP A 379 -6.35 -66.22 55.52
C ASP A 379 -6.64 -66.50 56.99
N ASP A 380 -7.31 -65.58 57.69
CA ASP A 380 -7.76 -65.78 59.08
C ASP A 380 -8.88 -66.83 59.19
N GLU A 381 -9.83 -66.85 58.25
CA GLU A 381 -10.86 -67.89 58.16
C GLU A 381 -10.25 -69.26 57.88
N LYS A 382 -9.30 -69.34 56.93
CA LYS A 382 -8.53 -70.56 56.68
C LYS A 382 -7.81 -70.99 57.95
N ARG A 383 -7.18 -70.09 58.71
CA ARG A 383 -6.54 -70.42 59.99
C ARG A 383 -7.54 -70.96 61.02
N LYS A 384 -8.73 -70.38 61.12
CA LYS A 384 -9.80 -70.85 62.02
C LYS A 384 -10.41 -72.18 61.59
N ALA A 385 -10.47 -72.45 60.29
CA ALA A 385 -10.99 -73.69 59.71
C ALA A 385 -10.02 -74.87 59.85
N LYS A 386 -8.73 -74.62 60.15
CA LYS A 386 -7.79 -75.70 60.45
C LYS A 386 -8.17 -76.37 61.78
N SER A 387 -8.11 -77.70 61.80
CA SER A 387 -8.44 -78.52 62.97
C SER A 387 -7.76 -77.96 64.24
N PRO A 388 -8.44 -77.95 65.40
CA PRO A 388 -7.86 -77.53 66.67
C PRO A 388 -6.50 -78.20 66.98
N GLU A 389 -6.27 -79.42 66.48
CA GLU A 389 -4.97 -80.10 66.56
C GLU A 389 -3.88 -79.42 65.73
N TYR A 390 -4.20 -78.97 64.52
CA TYR A 390 -3.27 -78.21 63.69
C TYR A 390 -2.88 -76.89 64.37
N VAL A 391 -3.84 -76.19 64.97
CA VAL A 391 -3.57 -74.95 65.72
C VAL A 391 -2.65 -75.21 66.91
N LYS A 392 -2.89 -76.28 67.68
CA LYS A 392 -2.00 -76.69 68.78
C LYS A 392 -0.60 -77.02 68.29
N LYS A 393 -0.47 -77.72 67.15
CA LYS A 393 0.84 -78.04 66.55
C LYS A 393 1.57 -76.79 66.06
N VAL A 394 0.88 -75.81 65.47
CA VAL A 394 1.47 -74.52 65.09
C VAL A 394 1.98 -73.76 66.31
N GLN A 395 1.17 -73.64 67.37
CA GLN A 395 1.60 -72.99 68.63
C GLN A 395 2.80 -73.73 69.25
N LEU A 396 2.82 -75.06 69.20
CA LEU A 396 3.96 -75.86 69.65
C LEU A 396 5.20 -75.57 68.82
N ALA A 397 5.07 -75.42 67.50
CA ALA A 397 6.17 -75.07 66.60
C ALA A 397 6.74 -73.67 66.94
N GLU A 398 5.88 -72.67 67.12
CA GLU A 398 6.29 -71.30 67.50
C GLU A 398 7.00 -71.26 68.85
N MET A 399 6.44 -71.93 69.86
CA MET A 399 7.09 -72.06 71.17
C MET A 399 8.44 -72.78 71.07
N THR A 400 8.52 -73.84 70.25
CA THR A 400 9.75 -74.61 70.05
C THR A 400 10.82 -73.75 69.37
N LEU A 401 10.45 -72.96 68.36
CA LEU A 401 11.34 -72.02 67.69
C LEU A 401 11.87 -70.95 68.67
N SER A 402 10.99 -70.33 69.45
CA SER A 402 11.39 -69.33 70.45
C SER A 402 12.35 -69.91 71.49
N LYS A 403 12.09 -71.13 71.98
CA LYS A 403 12.99 -71.84 72.91
C LYS A 403 14.32 -72.19 72.27
N ALA A 404 14.32 -72.66 71.02
CA ALA A 404 15.55 -72.98 70.28
C ALA A 404 16.44 -71.74 70.12
N GLN A 405 15.86 -70.59 69.77
CA GLN A 405 16.56 -69.31 69.68
C GLN A 405 17.14 -68.88 71.04
N LYS A 406 16.38 -69.02 72.13
CA LYS A 406 16.87 -68.72 73.48
C LYS A 406 18.03 -69.62 73.90
N PHE A 407 17.99 -70.93 73.62
CA PHE A 407 19.08 -71.84 73.95
C PHE A 407 20.33 -71.59 73.10
N ALA A 408 20.16 -71.26 71.82
CA ALA A 408 21.27 -70.88 70.96
C ALA A 408 21.98 -69.62 71.49
N GLY A 409 21.22 -68.60 71.88
CA GLY A 409 21.77 -67.38 72.48
C GLY A 409 22.44 -67.60 73.84
N ALA A 410 21.99 -68.58 74.61
CA ALA A 410 22.57 -68.95 75.91
C ALA A 410 23.79 -69.88 75.82
N GLY A 411 24.31 -70.17 74.62
CA GLY A 411 25.45 -71.07 74.41
C GLY A 411 25.14 -72.55 74.66
N LYS A 412 23.87 -72.91 74.88
CA LYS A 412 23.43 -74.31 75.06
C LYS A 412 23.19 -74.95 73.70
N ILE A 413 24.27 -75.09 72.93
CA ILE A 413 24.24 -75.42 71.49
C ILE A 413 23.51 -76.74 71.22
N ASN A 414 23.82 -77.81 71.98
CA ASN A 414 23.19 -79.12 71.79
C ASN A 414 21.67 -79.08 72.01
N LEU A 415 21.22 -78.41 73.08
CA LEU A 415 19.80 -78.21 73.37
C LEU A 415 19.10 -77.38 72.28
N ALA A 416 19.77 -76.39 71.72
CA ALA A 416 19.24 -75.60 70.60
C ALA A 416 19.10 -76.44 69.33
N LEU A 417 20.13 -77.25 69.00
CA LEU A 417 20.13 -78.15 67.85
C LEU A 417 18.99 -79.16 67.94
N ASP A 418 18.77 -79.78 69.10
CA ASP A 418 17.68 -80.75 69.28
C ASP A 418 16.31 -80.10 69.10
N ARG A 419 16.13 -78.87 69.60
CA ARG A 419 14.87 -78.13 69.41
C ARG A 419 14.66 -77.71 67.95
N TYR A 420 15.71 -77.32 67.23
CA TYR A 420 15.59 -77.02 65.80
C TYR A 420 15.32 -78.27 64.95
N LYS A 421 15.90 -79.42 65.30
CA LYS A 421 15.57 -80.71 64.64
C LYS A 421 14.11 -81.09 64.86
N TYR A 422 13.63 -81.00 66.10
CA TYR A 422 12.22 -81.24 66.41
C TYR A 422 11.29 -80.24 65.70
N LEU A 423 11.70 -78.97 65.61
CA LEU A 423 10.97 -77.97 64.83
C LEU A 423 10.89 -78.33 63.34
N LEU A 424 11.94 -78.89 62.74
CA LEU A 424 11.89 -79.38 61.35
C LEU A 424 10.89 -80.51 61.17
N GLU A 425 10.77 -81.41 62.14
CA GLU A 425 9.76 -82.47 62.10
C GLU A 425 8.36 -81.88 62.16
N ILE A 426 8.11 -80.95 63.08
CA ILE A 426 6.83 -80.25 63.16
C ILE A 426 6.53 -79.46 61.87
N TYR A 427 7.52 -78.79 61.29
CA TYR A 427 7.35 -78.04 60.03
C TYR A 427 7.09 -78.95 58.82
N LYS A 428 7.68 -80.15 58.79
CA LYS A 428 7.35 -81.16 57.78
C LYS A 428 5.93 -81.67 57.94
N GLU A 429 5.51 -81.98 59.18
CA GLU A 429 4.14 -82.44 59.47
C GLU A 429 3.08 -81.38 59.14
N LEU A 430 3.39 -80.10 59.35
CA LEU A 430 2.48 -78.99 59.09
C LEU A 430 2.54 -78.46 57.65
N GLU A 431 3.34 -79.12 56.79
CA GLU A 431 3.58 -78.74 55.40
C GLU A 431 3.98 -77.26 55.25
N TYR A 432 4.90 -76.80 56.10
CA TYR A 432 5.38 -75.42 56.02
C TYR A 432 6.10 -75.15 54.69
N PRO A 433 6.06 -73.91 54.18
CA PRO A 433 6.78 -73.54 52.98
C PRO A 433 8.26 -73.95 53.04
N PRO A 434 8.83 -74.48 51.96
CA PRO A 434 10.20 -75.01 51.94
C PRO A 434 11.24 -73.95 52.33
N GLU A 435 10.96 -72.67 52.08
CA GLU A 435 11.77 -71.52 52.51
C GLU A 435 11.98 -71.51 54.03
N LYS A 436 10.91 -71.69 54.81
CA LYS A 436 10.97 -71.74 56.28
C LYS A 436 11.68 -72.98 56.78
N VAL A 437 11.48 -74.11 56.10
CA VAL A 437 12.19 -75.36 56.42
C VAL A 437 13.70 -75.21 56.16
N ASN A 438 14.08 -74.58 55.05
CA ASN A 438 15.48 -74.32 54.70
C ASN A 438 16.12 -73.31 55.65
N GLU A 439 15.41 -72.25 56.04
CA GLU A 439 15.87 -71.29 57.06
C GLU A 439 16.28 -72.00 58.36
N ILE A 440 15.47 -72.96 58.83
CA ILE A 440 15.79 -73.74 60.04
C ILE A 440 16.96 -74.70 59.79
N LYS A 441 17.04 -75.36 58.63
CA LYS A 441 18.21 -76.22 58.28
C LYS A 441 19.51 -75.43 58.26
N GLU A 442 19.50 -74.22 57.70
CA GLU A 442 20.66 -73.34 57.71
C GLU A 442 21.07 -72.98 59.14
N ARG A 443 20.11 -72.65 60.00
CA ARG A 443 20.39 -72.39 61.43
C ARG A 443 20.98 -73.60 62.14
N ILE A 444 20.51 -74.82 61.84
CA ILE A 444 21.09 -76.07 62.35
C ILE A 444 22.54 -76.22 61.87
N ASN A 445 22.80 -76.02 60.57
CA ASN A 445 24.14 -76.16 60.02
C ASN A 445 25.12 -75.15 60.61
N LYS A 446 24.69 -73.90 60.86
CA LYS A 446 25.50 -72.87 61.52
C LYS A 446 25.84 -73.20 62.98
N LEU A 447 25.01 -73.96 63.67
CA LEU A 447 25.19 -74.32 65.08
C LEU A 447 25.93 -75.64 65.28
N LYS A 448 26.20 -76.41 64.22
CA LYS A 448 27.04 -77.60 64.33
C LYS A 448 28.49 -77.16 64.56
N PRO A 449 29.17 -77.64 65.62
CA PRO A 449 30.60 -77.37 65.79
C PRO A 449 31.35 -77.91 64.56
N SER A 450 32.19 -77.08 63.96
CA SER A 450 33.06 -77.47 62.84
C SER A 450 34.04 -78.56 63.23
#